data_AF-A0A3N9UUI5-F1
#
_entry.id   AF-A0A3N9UUI5-F1
#
_cell.length_a   1.000
_cell.length_b   1.000
_cell.length_c   1.000
_cell.angle_alpha   90.00
_cell.angle_beta   90.00
_cell.angle_gamma   90.00
#
_symmetry.space_group_name_H-M   'P 1'
#
loop_
_entity.id
_entity.type
_entity.pdbx_description
1 polymer ?
#
loop_
_entity_poly.entity_id
_entity_poly.type
_entity_poly.pdbx_seq_one_letter_code
_entity_poly.pdbx_strand_id
1 'polypeptide(L)'
;CNISLAQNLMLENLTSSYELKRPEPFQTPLPLERYVGNYTNDIYGPINISVTAKQDHLLATMGPRPTKNILYPWNRDVFSTQEPEFLNTTGFAAFHLDPNGNPESVLMSLFIEGQFWRKAEFRRVT
;
A
#
# COMPACT_ATOMS: atom_id res chain seq x y z
N CYS A 1 -11.59 -27.53 -36.33
CA CYS A 1 -11.99 -26.48 -35.38
C CYS A 1 -11.29 -26.70 -34.05
N ASN A 2 -10.14 -26.05 -33.82
CA ASN A 2 -9.40 -26.12 -32.57
C ASN A 2 -9.99 -25.13 -31.56
N ILE A 3 -11.15 -25.47 -31.01
CA ILE A 3 -11.81 -24.68 -29.97
C ILE A 3 -11.00 -24.78 -28.65
N SER A 4 -10.22 -25.85 -28.45
CA SER A 4 -9.45 -26.06 -27.21
C SER A 4 -8.25 -25.13 -27.07
N LEU A 5 -7.62 -24.68 -28.17
CA LEU A 5 -6.44 -23.80 -28.07
C LEU A 5 -6.84 -22.40 -27.59
N ALA A 6 -7.95 -21.86 -28.10
CA ALA A 6 -8.49 -20.58 -27.66
C ALA A 6 -9.03 -20.64 -26.21
N GLN A 7 -9.64 -21.76 -25.81
CA GLN A 7 -10.10 -21.98 -24.43
C GLN A 7 -8.93 -22.13 -23.45
N ASN A 8 -7.87 -22.85 -23.84
CA ASN A 8 -6.66 -23.01 -23.01
C ASN A 8 -5.90 -21.68 -22.86
N LEU A 9 -5.74 -20.90 -23.94
CA LEU A 9 -5.13 -19.58 -23.87
C LEU A 9 -5.95 -18.60 -23.01
N MET A 10 -7.29 -18.71 -23.03
CA MET A 10 -8.16 -17.89 -22.18
C MET A 10 -8.11 -18.33 -20.71
N LEU A 11 -7.96 -19.62 -20.43
CA LEU A 11 -7.77 -20.17 -19.08
C LEU A 11 -6.38 -19.86 -18.49
N GLU A 12 -5.33 -19.87 -19.31
CA GLU A 12 -3.96 -19.49 -18.92
C GLU A 12 -3.87 -17.99 -18.60
N ASN A 13 -4.60 -17.14 -19.32
CA ASN A 13 -4.66 -15.71 -19.03
C ASN A 13 -5.50 -15.37 -17.78
N LEU A 14 -6.40 -16.27 -17.38
CA LEU A 14 -7.21 -16.13 -16.15
C LEU A 14 -6.53 -16.75 -14.92
N THR A 15 -5.53 -17.63 -15.12
CA THR A 15 -4.74 -18.27 -14.05
C THR A 15 -3.33 -17.70 -13.90
N SER A 16 -2.90 -16.78 -14.77
CA SER A 16 -1.70 -15.98 -14.54
C SER A 16 -1.93 -15.05 -13.36
N SER A 17 -1.63 -15.56 -12.16
CA SER A 17 -1.33 -14.73 -11.00
C SER A 17 -0.19 -13.80 -11.41
N TYR A 18 -0.52 -12.56 -11.74
CA TYR A 18 0.45 -11.51 -12.00
C TYR A 18 1.27 -11.35 -10.71
N GLU A 19 2.40 -12.04 -10.62
CA GLU A 19 3.36 -11.78 -9.56
C GLU A 19 3.79 -10.32 -9.77
N LEU A 20 3.41 -9.45 -8.83
CA LEU A 20 3.67 -8.03 -8.92
C LEU A 20 5.18 -7.83 -8.92
N LYS A 21 5.75 -7.61 -10.11
CA LYS A 21 7.17 -7.40 -10.25
C LYS A 21 7.50 -5.95 -9.87
N ARG A 22 8.50 -5.78 -9.00
CA ARG A 22 9.03 -4.45 -8.68
C ARG A 22 9.53 -3.76 -9.97
N PRO A 23 9.22 -2.48 -10.19
CA PRO A 23 9.74 -1.73 -11.34
C PRO A 23 11.26 -1.68 -11.34
N GLU A 24 11.86 -1.75 -12.52
CA GLU A 24 13.29 -1.56 -12.74
C GLU A 24 13.52 -0.33 -13.64
N PRO A 25 14.45 0.59 -13.30
CA PRO A 25 15.30 0.55 -12.11
C PRO A 25 14.54 0.91 -10.83
N PHE A 26 14.89 0.25 -9.72
CA PHE A 26 14.42 0.63 -8.39
C PHE A 26 14.84 2.05 -8.01
N GLN A 27 13.89 2.83 -7.52
CA GLN A 27 14.11 4.15 -6.95
C GLN A 27 13.99 4.09 -5.42
N THR A 28 15.00 4.59 -4.72
CA THR A 28 14.98 4.71 -3.25
C THR A 28 13.89 5.71 -2.82
N PRO A 29 13.15 5.45 -1.72
CA PRO A 29 12.25 6.44 -1.13
C PRO A 29 13.02 7.69 -0.65
N LEU A 30 12.29 8.75 -0.34
CA LEU A 30 12.83 9.84 0.49
C LEU A 30 13.21 9.30 1.89
N PRO A 31 13.99 10.05 2.69
CA PRO A 31 14.18 9.71 4.10
C PRO A 31 12.82 9.42 4.78
N LEU A 32 12.71 8.29 5.48
CA LEU A 32 11.42 7.77 5.95
C LEU A 32 10.69 8.77 6.86
N GLU A 33 11.45 9.59 7.57
CA GLU A 33 10.97 10.66 8.44
C GLU A 33 10.10 11.68 7.70
N ARG A 34 10.28 11.85 6.37
CA ARG A 34 9.47 12.77 5.56
C ARG A 34 8.00 12.35 5.54
N TYR A 35 7.73 11.04 5.58
CA TYR A 35 6.39 10.46 5.52
C TYR A 35 5.67 10.39 6.87
N VAL A 36 6.40 10.57 7.97
CA VAL A 36 5.85 10.52 9.34
C VAL A 36 4.84 11.65 9.56
N GLY A 37 3.71 11.30 10.16
CA GLY A 37 2.66 12.27 10.49
C GLY A 37 1.29 11.65 10.68
N ASN A 38 0.33 12.53 10.99
CA ASN A 38 -1.07 12.17 11.07
C ASN A 38 -1.72 12.43 9.71
N TYR A 39 -2.56 11.49 9.27
CA TYR A 39 -3.37 11.62 8.07
C TYR A 39 -4.81 11.28 8.43
N THR A 40 -5.78 11.86 7.71
CA THR A 40 -7.20 11.67 8.00
C THR A 40 -8.00 11.39 6.75
N ASN A 41 -9.04 10.59 6.91
CA ASN A 41 -10.07 10.34 5.92
C ASN A 41 -11.43 10.44 6.62
N ASP A 42 -12.40 11.12 6.01
CA ASP A 42 -13.71 11.37 6.65
C ASP A 42 -14.55 10.09 6.87
N ILE A 43 -14.25 9.03 6.13
CA ILE A 43 -14.98 7.74 6.19
C ILE A 43 -14.25 6.76 7.11
N TYR A 44 -12.92 6.64 6.97
CA TYR A 44 -12.11 5.65 7.66
C TYR A 44 -11.45 6.17 8.94
N GLY A 45 -11.56 7.47 9.20
CA GLY A 45 -10.96 8.14 10.34
C GLY A 45 -9.45 8.43 10.18
N PRO A 46 -8.77 8.78 11.28
CA PRO A 46 -7.37 9.12 11.24
C PRO A 46 -6.47 7.88 11.21
N ILE A 47 -5.30 8.06 10.61
CA ILE A 47 -4.16 7.14 10.67
C ILE A 47 -2.92 7.91 11.11
N ASN A 48 -2.03 7.22 11.82
CA ASN A 48 -0.70 7.72 12.15
C ASN A 48 0.35 6.91 11.40
N ILE A 49 1.25 7.61 10.71
CA ILE A 49 2.44 7.04 10.07
C ILE A 49 3.64 7.35 10.95
N SER A 50 4.39 6.32 11.32
CA SER A 50 5.62 6.39 12.13
C SER A 50 6.73 5.54 11.52
N VAL A 51 7.98 5.75 11.94
CA VAL A 51 9.10 4.84 11.60
C VAL A 51 9.13 3.66 12.56
N THR A 52 9.55 2.49 12.08
CA THR A 52 9.83 1.34 12.95
C THR A 52 11.02 1.63 13.87
N ALA A 53 11.16 0.86 14.95
CA ALA A 53 12.29 0.98 15.88
C ALA A 53 13.66 0.76 15.20
N LYS A 54 13.69 0.01 14.09
CA LYS A 54 14.89 -0.23 13.28
C LYS A 54 15.11 0.82 12.18
N GLN A 55 14.17 1.75 12.00
CA GLN A 55 14.20 2.82 10.99
C GLN A 55 14.34 2.30 9.53
N ASP A 56 13.88 1.09 9.27
CA ASP A 56 13.95 0.42 7.96
C ASP A 56 12.62 0.50 7.19
N HIS A 57 11.51 0.66 7.91
CA HIS A 57 10.15 0.62 7.37
C HIS A 57 9.26 1.66 8.06
N LEU A 58 8.09 1.90 7.48
CA LEU A 58 7.05 2.70 8.14
C LEU A 58 6.02 1.78 8.79
N LEU A 59 5.34 2.31 9.81
CA LEU A 59 4.22 1.70 10.48
C LEU A 59 3.01 2.63 10.38
N ALA A 60 1.96 2.16 9.73
CA ALA A 60 0.66 2.79 9.73
C ALA A 60 -0.21 2.20 10.84
N THR A 61 -0.73 3.05 11.72
CA THR A 61 -1.64 2.66 12.80
C THR A 61 -3.00 3.31 12.56
N MET A 62 -4.07 2.52 12.57
CA MET A 62 -5.43 2.97 12.26
C MET A 62 -6.45 2.49 13.29
N GLY A 63 -7.50 3.29 13.49
CA GLY A 63 -8.66 2.92 14.29
C GLY A 63 -8.47 3.03 15.83
N PRO A 64 -9.57 2.96 16.59
CA PRO A 64 -9.55 3.04 18.06
C PRO A 64 -8.97 1.79 18.73
N ARG A 65 -9.01 0.65 18.02
CA ARG A 65 -8.18 -0.52 18.31
C ARG A 65 -7.03 -0.48 17.29
N PRO A 66 -5.79 -0.26 17.72
CA PRO A 66 -4.70 0.07 16.80
C PRO A 66 -4.33 -1.13 15.93
N THR A 67 -4.92 -1.20 14.74
CA THR A 67 -4.48 -2.13 13.68
C THR A 67 -3.19 -1.60 13.08
N LYS A 68 -2.21 -2.49 12.89
CA LYS A 68 -0.85 -2.16 12.45
C LYS A 68 -0.59 -2.69 11.06
N ASN A 69 -0.25 -1.77 10.15
CA ASN A 69 0.17 -2.05 8.79
C ASN A 69 1.64 -1.69 8.63
N ILE A 70 2.51 -2.67 8.32
CA ILE A 70 3.92 -2.43 8.06
C ILE A 70 4.07 -2.06 6.58
N LEU A 71 4.75 -0.94 6.29
CA LEU A 71 4.95 -0.44 4.94
C LEU A 71 6.42 -0.59 4.54
N TYR A 72 6.69 -1.50 3.63
CA TYR A 72 8.03 -1.79 3.11
C TYR A 72 8.30 -0.95 1.85
N PRO A 73 9.47 -0.30 1.72
CA PRO A 73 9.82 0.42 0.49
C PRO A 73 9.66 -0.45 -0.75
N TRP A 74 8.89 0.02 -1.72
CA TRP A 74 8.64 -0.69 -2.97
C TRP A 74 9.33 -0.02 -4.15
N ASN A 75 9.00 1.23 -4.41
CA ASN A 75 9.64 2.06 -5.43
C ASN A 75 9.27 3.52 -5.19
N ARG A 76 10.28 4.37 -4.93
CA ARG A 76 10.11 5.79 -4.65
C ARG A 76 9.10 6.00 -3.50
N ASP A 77 8.04 6.76 -3.75
CA ASP A 77 6.99 7.11 -2.78
C ASP A 77 5.91 6.02 -2.62
N VAL A 78 6.18 4.81 -3.13
CA VAL A 78 5.29 3.65 -3.03
C VAL A 78 5.89 2.61 -2.09
N PHE A 79 5.05 2.06 -1.22
CA PHE A 79 5.37 1.06 -0.23
C PHE A 79 4.40 -0.11 -0.34
N SER A 80 4.89 -1.35 -0.21
CA SER A 80 4.02 -2.52 -0.08
C SER A 80 3.54 -2.64 1.36
N THR A 81 2.26 -2.96 1.56
CA THR A 81 1.66 -3.12 2.88
C THR A 81 1.68 -4.60 3.29
N GLN A 82 1.96 -4.85 4.57
CA GLN A 82 1.75 -6.14 5.20
C GLN A 82 1.00 -5.94 6.53
N GLU A 83 -0.07 -6.70 6.71
CA GLU A 83 -0.79 -6.79 7.97
C GLU A 83 -0.34 -8.07 8.69
N PRO A 84 0.31 -7.99 9.86
CA PRO A 84 0.83 -9.17 10.55
C PRO A 84 -0.25 -10.22 10.88
N GLU A 85 -1.50 -9.77 11.01
CA GLU A 85 -2.65 -10.61 11.35
C GLU A 85 -3.24 -11.35 10.12
N PHE A 86 -2.88 -10.94 8.90
CA PHE A 86 -3.38 -11.56 7.65
C PHE A 86 -2.21 -12.03 6.78
N LEU A 87 -2.05 -13.35 6.68
CA LEU A 87 -1.03 -13.96 5.83
C LEU A 87 -1.39 -13.79 4.33
N ASN A 88 -0.39 -13.43 3.51
CA ASN A 88 -0.44 -13.37 2.04
C ASN A 88 -1.30 -12.25 1.40
N THR A 89 -1.71 -11.24 2.15
CA THR A 89 -2.42 -10.08 1.61
C THR A 89 -1.43 -8.94 1.34
N THR A 90 -1.02 -8.75 0.07
CA THR A 90 -0.13 -7.64 -0.34
C THR A 90 -0.92 -6.51 -0.95
N GLY A 91 -0.96 -5.36 -0.27
CA GLY A 91 -1.48 -4.10 -0.79
C GLY A 91 -0.36 -3.09 -1.04
N PHE A 92 -0.74 -1.84 -1.34
CA PHE A 92 0.21 -0.74 -1.46
C PHE A 92 -0.27 0.50 -0.71
N ALA A 93 0.70 1.28 -0.24
CA ALA A 93 0.54 2.65 0.19
C ALA A 93 1.36 3.54 -0.77
N ALA A 94 0.72 4.51 -1.41
CA ALA A 94 1.38 5.45 -2.31
C ALA A 94 1.22 6.88 -1.76
N PHE A 95 2.34 7.54 -1.47
CA PHE A 95 2.34 8.92 -1.00
C PHE A 95 2.32 9.89 -2.17
N HIS A 96 1.43 10.89 -2.10
CA HIS A 96 1.45 12.03 -3.00
C HIS A 96 2.15 13.19 -2.30
N LEU A 97 3.12 13.77 -3.01
CA LEU A 97 3.91 14.90 -2.52
C LEU A 97 3.38 16.20 -3.12
N ASP A 98 3.39 17.27 -2.34
CA ASP A 98 3.19 18.64 -2.82
C ASP A 98 4.35 19.08 -3.73
N PRO A 99 4.25 20.25 -4.40
CA PRO A 99 5.34 20.77 -5.24
C PRO A 99 6.67 21.03 -4.50
N ASN A 100 6.66 21.11 -3.17
CA ASN A 100 7.86 21.26 -2.34
C ASN A 100 8.45 19.90 -1.91
N GLY A 101 7.85 18.79 -2.34
CA GLY A 101 8.26 17.43 -2.01
C GLY A 101 7.81 16.98 -0.61
N ASN A 102 6.82 17.64 0.00
CA ASN A 102 6.26 17.22 1.28
C ASN A 102 5.05 16.30 1.06
N PRO A 103 4.94 15.17 1.78
CA PRO A 103 3.75 14.35 1.72
C PRO A 103 2.49 15.14 2.08
N GLU A 104 1.52 15.14 1.17
CA GLU A 104 0.20 15.77 1.29
C GLU A 104 -0.89 14.73 1.52
N SER A 105 -0.77 13.56 0.90
CA SER A 105 -1.71 12.46 1.10
C SER A 105 -1.04 11.09 0.96
N VAL A 106 -1.74 10.07 1.41
CA VAL A 106 -1.39 8.67 1.17
C VAL A 106 -2.61 7.89 0.71
N LEU A 107 -2.49 7.23 -0.45
CA LEU A 107 -3.48 6.29 -0.96
C LEU A 107 -3.12 4.89 -0.50
N MET A 108 -3.94 4.28 0.36
CA MET A 108 -3.70 2.95 0.93
C MET A 108 -4.73 1.93 0.44
N SER A 109 -4.25 0.73 0.10
CA SER A 109 -5.07 -0.47 -0.01
C SER A 109 -5.43 -0.95 1.39
N LEU A 110 -6.70 -0.84 1.76
CA LEU A 110 -7.26 -1.31 3.02
C LEU A 110 -7.91 -2.67 2.81
N PHE A 111 -7.61 -3.60 3.72
CA PHE A 111 -8.38 -4.83 3.88
C PHE A 111 -9.60 -4.53 4.76
N ILE A 112 -10.80 -4.87 4.28
CA ILE A 112 -12.05 -4.71 5.02
C ILE A 112 -12.66 -6.09 5.15
N GLU A 113 -12.80 -6.58 6.37
CA GLU A 113 -13.30 -7.92 6.66
C GLU A 113 -14.64 -8.18 5.93
N GLY A 114 -14.70 -9.26 5.13
CA GLY A 114 -15.88 -9.64 4.35
C GLY A 114 -16.09 -8.91 3.01
N GLN A 115 -15.20 -8.00 2.58
CA GLN A 115 -15.25 -7.36 1.26
C GLN A 115 -13.87 -7.19 0.60
N PHE A 116 -13.91 -6.97 -0.71
CA PHE A 116 -12.76 -6.66 -1.58
C PHE A 116 -11.88 -5.53 -1.02
N TRP A 117 -10.60 -5.55 -1.40
CA TRP A 117 -9.67 -4.45 -1.21
C TRP A 117 -10.28 -3.11 -1.62
N ARG A 118 -10.24 -2.13 -0.72
CA ARG A 118 -10.59 -0.74 -1.05
C ARG A 118 -9.36 0.13 -1.03
N LYS A 119 -9.33 1.11 -1.93
CA LYS A 119 -8.34 2.18 -1.87
C LYS A 119 -8.96 3.35 -1.14
N ALA A 120 -8.27 3.85 -0.12
CA ALA A 120 -8.66 5.04 0.63
C ALA A 120 -7.52 6.04 0.62
N GLU A 121 -7.84 7.28 0.33
CA GLU A 121 -6.89 8.39 0.42
C GLU A 121 -7.02 9.08 1.77
N PHE A 122 -5.91 9.22 2.47
CA PHE A 122 -5.82 9.95 3.73
C PHE A 122 -5.00 11.21 3.49
N ARG A 123 -5.55 12.37 3.85
CA ARG A 123 -4.86 13.66 3.72
C ARG A 123 -4.09 13.98 4.98
N ARG A 124 -2.89 14.51 4.84
CA ARG A 124 -2.05 14.90 5.98
C ARG A 124 -2.74 16.00 6.78
N VAL A 125 -2.72 15.85 8.09
CA VAL A 125 -3.17 16.88 9.02
C VAL A 125 -1.97 17.76 9.31
N THR A 126 -2.06 19.03 8.91
CA THR A 126 -1.09 20.09 9.21
C THR A 126 -1.10 20.48 10.67
#